data_AF-H1LVR0-F1
#
_entry.id   AF-H1LVR0-F1
#
_cell.length_a   1.000
_cell.length_b   1.000
_cell.length_c   1.000
_cell.angle_alpha   90.00
_cell.angle_beta   90.00
_cell.angle_gamma   90.00
#
_symmetry.space_group_name_H-M   'P 1'
#
loop_
_entity.id
_entity.type
_entity.pdbx_description
1 polymer ?
#
loop_
_entity_poly.entity_id
_entity_poly.type
_entity_poly.pdbx_seq_one_letter_code
_entity_poly.pdbx_strand_id
1 'polypeptide(L)'
;MIFMHLDIIVGGRYMEIKSNADMMESSYNKYKKYEEGLDHVREDLVDIMTDVDDYWSGRSGDSFKYICWYLKILLDSGYKGLDNLGNKIAVAKEAINHNDINLSNQIQSKEHVKV
;
A
#
# COMPACT_ATOMS: atom_id res chain seq x y z
N MET A 1 -8.07 9.00 14.31
CA MET A 1 -7.35 10.27 14.12
C MET A 1 -7.09 10.87 15.49
N ILE A 2 -5.95 10.54 16.10
CA ILE A 2 -5.51 11.19 17.33
C ILE A 2 -4.68 12.39 16.86
N PHE A 3 -5.31 13.56 16.76
CA PHE A 3 -4.57 14.80 16.56
C PHE A 3 -3.85 15.12 17.87
N MET A 4 -2.52 15.00 17.89
CA MET A 4 -1.73 15.74 18.86
C MET A 4 -1.31 17.06 18.23
N HIS A 5 -2.16 18.07 18.38
CA HIS A 5 -1.73 19.46 18.29
C HIS A 5 -0.90 19.73 19.55
N LEU A 6 0.38 19.40 19.47
CA LEU A 6 1.34 19.69 20.52
C LEU A 6 1.72 21.16 20.40
N ASP A 7 0.96 22.01 21.07
CA ASP A 7 1.18 23.45 21.14
C ASP A 7 2.40 23.77 22.04
N ILE A 8 3.60 23.51 21.53
CA ILE A 8 4.83 23.85 22.24
C ILE A 8 5.07 25.36 22.08
N ILE A 9 4.89 26.13 23.15
CA ILE A 9 5.22 27.56 23.20
C ILE A 9 6.73 27.71 23.38
N VAL A 10 7.45 28.03 22.30
CA VAL A 10 8.83 28.51 22.36
C VAL A 10 8.85 29.98 21.97
N GLY A 11 9.05 30.87 22.95
CA GLY A 11 9.15 32.32 22.69
C GLY A 11 7.89 32.98 22.13
N GLY A 12 6.69 32.46 22.45
CA GLY A 12 5.41 33.03 22.00
C GLY A 12 4.94 32.57 20.62
N ARG A 13 5.61 31.59 19.99
CA ARG A 13 5.13 30.93 18.77
C ARG A 13 4.73 29.48 19.07
N TYR A 14 3.54 29.10 18.63
CA TYR A 14 3.07 27.71 18.61
C TYR A 14 3.83 26.95 17.52
N MET A 15 4.49 25.85 17.89
CA MET A 15 5.11 24.94 16.94
C MET A 15 4.20 23.74 16.70
N GLU A 16 3.54 23.68 15.54
CA GLU A 16 2.69 22.55 15.16
C GLU A 16 3.53 21.44 14.52
N ILE A 17 3.60 20.26 15.14
CA ILE A 17 4.21 19.06 14.55
C ILE A 17 3.09 18.24 13.91
N LYS A 18 3.04 18.21 12.58
CA LYS A 18 2.04 17.41 11.83
C LYS A 18 2.58 16.01 11.56
N SER A 19 1.83 15.00 12.02
CA SER A 19 2.08 13.61 11.66
C SER A 19 1.71 13.36 10.19
N ASN A 20 2.59 12.71 9.44
CA ASN A 20 2.33 12.31 8.05
C ASN A 20 1.55 10.97 7.94
N ALA A 21 1.06 10.43 9.07
CA ALA A 21 0.38 9.14 9.13
C ALA A 21 -0.82 9.05 8.18
N ASP A 22 -1.64 10.09 8.08
CA ASP A 22 -2.82 10.11 7.20
C ASP A 22 -2.45 10.05 5.71
N MET A 23 -1.37 10.74 5.32
CA MET A 23 -0.87 10.70 3.95
C MET A 23 -0.28 9.32 3.61
N MET A 24 0.37 8.69 4.59
CA MET A 24 0.91 7.33 4.46
C MET A 24 -0.21 6.29 4.34
N GLU A 25 -1.26 6.41 5.15
CA GLU A 25 -2.46 5.58 5.11
C GLU A 25 -3.16 5.69 3.74
N SER A 26 -3.35 6.90 3.24
CA SER A 26 -3.94 7.15 1.91
C SER A 26 -3.13 6.49 0.80
N SER A 27 -1.80 6.58 0.87
CA SER A 27 -0.89 5.97 -0.12
C SER A 27 -0.93 4.44 -0.07
N TYR A 28 -0.96 3.87 1.14
CA TYR A 28 -1.12 2.43 1.35
C TYR A 28 -2.44 1.90 0.78
N ASN A 29 -3.55 2.59 1.04
CA ASN A 29 -4.86 2.19 0.51
C ASN A 29 -4.94 2.29 -1.02
N LYS A 30 -4.28 3.28 -1.63
CA LYS A 30 -4.16 3.35 -3.11
C LYS A 30 -3.37 2.17 -3.66
N TYR A 31 -2.24 1.85 -3.03
CA TYR A 31 -1.42 0.70 -3.42
C TYR A 31 -2.23 -0.60 -3.36
N LYS A 32 -2.96 -0.84 -2.26
CA LYS A 32 -3.77 -2.06 -2.08
C LYS A 32 -4.83 -2.23 -3.18
N LYS A 33 -5.48 -1.15 -3.61
CA LYS A 33 -6.43 -1.19 -4.74
C LYS A 33 -5.80 -1.61 -6.06
N TYR A 34 -4.55 -1.17 -6.32
CA TYR A 34 -3.83 -1.59 -7.52
C TYR A 34 -3.45 -3.07 -7.46
N GLU A 35 -3.06 -3.55 -6.29
CA GLU A 35 -2.77 -4.97 -6.04
C GLU A 35 -4.00 -5.85 -6.28
N GLU A 36 -5.15 -5.51 -5.68
CA GLU A 36 -6.43 -6.19 -5.90
C GLU A 36 -6.83 -6.21 -7.38
N GLY A 37 -6.70 -5.08 -8.08
CA GLY A 37 -7.02 -5.02 -9.51
C GLY A 37 -6.10 -5.88 -10.39
N LEU A 38 -4.82 -6.00 -10.04
CA LEU A 38 -3.88 -6.86 -10.76
C LEU A 38 -4.15 -8.35 -10.52
N ASP A 39 -4.57 -8.71 -9.31
CA ASP A 39 -4.94 -10.08 -9.00
C ASP A 39 -6.17 -10.52 -9.80
N HIS A 40 -7.20 -9.66 -9.90
CA HIS A 40 -8.35 -9.92 -10.78
C HIS A 40 -7.97 -10.10 -12.24
N VAL A 41 -7.10 -9.24 -12.78
CA VAL A 41 -6.64 -9.39 -14.19
C VAL A 41 -5.91 -10.72 -14.40
N ARG A 42 -5.17 -11.23 -13.40
CA ARG A 42 -4.53 -12.55 -13.51
C ARG A 42 -5.53 -13.68 -13.48
N GLU A 43 -6.55 -13.59 -12.64
CA GLU A 43 -7.65 -14.57 -12.59
C GLU A 43 -8.35 -14.62 -13.95
N ASP A 44 -8.75 -13.46 -14.51
CA ASP A 44 -9.38 -13.38 -15.82
C ASP A 44 -8.52 -14.02 -16.92
N LEU A 45 -7.20 -13.80 -16.91
CA LEU A 45 -6.29 -14.43 -17.89
C LEU A 45 -6.22 -15.95 -17.71
N VAL A 46 -6.25 -16.46 -16.48
CA VAL A 46 -6.28 -17.91 -16.20
C VAL A 46 -7.59 -18.50 -16.66
N ASP A 47 -8.70 -17.84 -16.39
CA ASP A 47 -10.03 -18.27 -16.81
C ASP A 47 -10.10 -18.35 -18.34
N ILE A 48 -9.63 -17.34 -19.07
CA ILE A 48 -9.55 -17.36 -20.54
C ILE A 48 -8.71 -18.52 -21.07
N MET A 49 -7.59 -18.84 -20.43
CA MET A 49 -6.71 -19.93 -20.86
C MET A 49 -7.28 -21.32 -20.57
N THR A 50 -8.08 -21.44 -19.50
CA THR A 50 -8.59 -22.72 -18.99
C THR A 50 -10.04 -22.98 -19.33
N ASP A 51 -10.76 -22.00 -19.87
CA ASP A 51 -12.12 -22.15 -20.35
C ASP A 51 -12.19 -23.27 -21.41
N VAL A 52 -13.07 -24.23 -21.13
CA VAL A 52 -13.25 -25.51 -21.84
C VAL A 52 -14.41 -25.42 -22.83
N ASP A 53 -15.30 -24.42 -22.72
CA ASP A 53 -16.51 -24.28 -23.55
C ASP A 53 -16.26 -23.60 -24.92
N ASP A 54 -15.05 -23.78 -25.47
CA ASP A 54 -14.43 -23.12 -26.63
C ASP A 54 -15.39 -22.56 -27.72
N TYR A 55 -15.78 -21.28 -27.59
CA TYR A 55 -16.09 -20.40 -28.73
C TYR A 55 -14.83 -20.05 -29.55
N TRP A 56 -13.66 -20.47 -29.09
CA TRP A 56 -12.33 -20.13 -29.58
C TRP A 56 -11.57 -21.37 -30.05
N SER A 57 -12.26 -22.28 -30.75
CA SER A 57 -11.61 -23.46 -31.32
C SER A 57 -10.76 -23.13 -32.56
N GLY A 58 -9.64 -23.83 -32.73
CA GLY A 58 -8.73 -23.66 -33.87
C GLY A 58 -7.60 -22.66 -33.65
N ARG A 59 -6.76 -22.46 -34.68
CA ARG A 59 -5.48 -21.73 -34.58
C ARG A 59 -5.58 -20.31 -34.03
N SER A 60 -6.68 -19.61 -34.28
CA SER A 60 -6.90 -18.25 -33.79
C SER A 60 -7.12 -18.21 -32.28
N GLY A 61 -7.85 -19.18 -31.72
CA GLY A 61 -8.05 -19.27 -30.27
C GLY A 61 -6.80 -19.73 -29.54
N ASP A 62 -6.08 -20.70 -30.08
CA ASP A 62 -4.77 -21.13 -29.53
C ASP A 62 -3.79 -19.94 -29.47
N SER A 63 -3.76 -19.11 -30.51
CA SER A 63 -2.92 -17.92 -30.55
C SER A 63 -3.32 -16.90 -29.49
N PHE A 64 -4.62 -16.73 -29.24
CA PHE A 64 -5.12 -15.83 -28.20
C PHE A 64 -4.78 -16.34 -26.79
N LYS A 65 -4.99 -17.64 -26.52
CA LYS A 65 -4.60 -18.28 -25.26
C LYS A 65 -3.09 -18.12 -25.00
N TYR A 66 -2.26 -18.23 -26.04
CA TYR A 66 -0.81 -17.98 -25.93
C TYR A 66 -0.47 -16.52 -25.58
N ILE A 67 -1.19 -15.55 -26.15
CA ILE A 67 -1.04 -14.13 -25.80
C ILE A 67 -1.41 -13.90 -24.33
N CYS A 68 -2.53 -14.46 -23.86
CA CYS A 68 -2.95 -14.38 -22.46
C CYS A 68 -1.91 -14.99 -21.51
N TRP A 69 -1.35 -16.14 -21.88
CA TRP A 69 -0.26 -16.78 -21.14
C TRP A 69 0.97 -15.89 -21.01
N TYR A 70 1.39 -15.27 -22.12
CA TYR A 70 2.54 -14.37 -22.12
C TYR A 70 2.28 -13.11 -21.27
N LEU A 71 1.08 -12.51 -21.37
CA LEU A 71 0.68 -11.38 -20.54
C LEU A 71 0.70 -11.74 -19.05
N LYS A 72 0.23 -12.93 -18.68
CA LYS A 72 0.28 -13.40 -17.30
C LYS A 72 1.71 -13.49 -16.78
N ILE A 73 2.64 -14.04 -17.57
CA ILE A 73 4.06 -14.13 -17.18
C ILE A 73 4.64 -12.74 -16.91
N LEU A 74 4.34 -11.76 -17.78
CA LEU A 74 4.79 -10.39 -17.58
C LEU A 74 4.22 -9.78 -16.30
N LEU A 75 2.93 -10.00 -16.02
CA LEU A 75 2.27 -9.54 -14.79
C LEU A 75 2.83 -10.21 -13.54
N ASP A 76 3.10 -11.52 -13.57
CA ASP A 76 3.70 -12.28 -12.46
C ASP A 76 5.14 -11.78 -12.17
N SER A 77 5.89 -11.46 -13.22
CA SER A 77 7.24 -10.89 -13.08
C SER A 77 7.20 -9.49 -12.44
N GLY A 78 6.25 -8.64 -12.85
CA GLY A 78 6.04 -7.32 -12.25
C GLY A 78 5.56 -7.38 -10.80
N TYR A 79 4.79 -8.41 -10.45
CA TYR A 79 4.21 -8.56 -9.11
C TYR A 79 5.22 -8.53 -7.99
N LYS A 80 6.36 -9.22 -8.17
CA LYS A 80 7.38 -9.31 -7.11
C LYS A 80 7.92 -7.94 -6.72
N GLY A 81 8.03 -7.04 -7.69
CA GLY A 81 8.42 -5.65 -7.44
C GLY A 81 7.34 -4.90 -6.68
N LEU A 82 6.08 -5.12 -7.05
CA LEU A 82 4.92 -4.54 -6.39
C LEU A 82 4.84 -5.01 -4.94
N ASP A 83 4.75 -6.33 -4.70
CA ASP A 83 4.67 -6.95 -3.37
C ASP A 83 5.79 -6.48 -2.42
N ASN A 84 7.03 -6.41 -2.91
CA ASN A 84 8.15 -5.87 -2.13
C ASN A 84 7.95 -4.38 -1.76
N LEU A 85 7.39 -3.57 -2.68
CA LEU A 85 7.02 -2.18 -2.38
C LEU A 85 5.90 -2.12 -1.34
N GLY A 86 4.87 -2.97 -1.45
CA GLY A 86 3.80 -3.10 -0.46
C GLY A 86 4.33 -3.39 0.94
N ASN A 87 5.23 -4.38 1.06
CA ASN A 87 5.89 -4.72 2.31
C ASN A 87 6.69 -3.54 2.90
N LYS A 88 7.44 -2.80 2.06
CA LYS A 88 8.17 -1.60 2.51
C LYS A 88 7.24 -0.50 3.02
N ILE A 89 6.10 -0.28 2.34
CA ILE A 89 5.10 0.71 2.77
C ILE A 89 4.48 0.29 4.12
N ALA A 90 4.16 -0.99 4.29
CA ALA A 90 3.60 -1.51 5.54
C ALA A 90 4.56 -1.31 6.73
N VAL A 91 5.83 -1.69 6.57
CA VAL A 91 6.87 -1.50 7.59
C VAL A 91 7.06 -0.02 7.92
N ALA A 92 7.14 0.85 6.91
CA ALA A 92 7.32 2.28 7.12
C ALA A 92 6.12 2.92 7.84
N LYS A 93 4.89 2.49 7.53
CA LYS A 93 3.67 2.93 8.20
C LYS A 93 3.68 2.57 9.69
N GLU A 94 4.03 1.33 10.03
CA GLU A 94 4.13 0.90 11.43
C GLU A 94 5.22 1.66 12.19
N ALA A 95 6.38 1.86 11.57
CA ALA A 95 7.48 2.61 12.18
C ALA A 95 7.11 4.07 12.46
N ILE A 96 6.43 4.75 11.53
CA ILE A 96 5.93 6.12 11.74
C ILE A 96 4.97 6.15 12.91
N ASN A 97 3.98 5.25 12.96
CA ASN A 97 3.00 5.21 14.04
C ASN A 97 3.66 4.95 15.41
N HIS A 98 4.61 4.01 15.49
CA HIS A 98 5.34 3.72 16.72
C HIS A 98 6.16 4.94 17.18
N ASN A 99 6.88 5.58 16.27
CA ASN A 99 7.71 6.74 16.58
C ASN A 99 6.86 7.94 17.04
N ASP A 100 5.70 8.15 16.42
CA ASP A 100 4.76 9.21 16.80
C ASP A 100 4.26 9.00 18.23
N ILE A 101 3.78 7.80 18.55
CA ILE A 101 3.35 7.42 19.91
C ILE A 101 4.48 7.61 20.94
N ASN A 102 5.68 7.15 20.62
CA ASN A 102 6.82 7.25 21.52
C ASN A 102 7.22 8.71 21.78
N LEU A 103 7.29 9.53 20.72
CA LEU A 103 7.60 10.95 20.85
C LEU A 103 6.55 11.68 21.71
N SER A 104 5.28 11.38 21.49
CA SER A 104 4.18 11.93 22.28
C SER A 104 4.27 11.58 23.76
N ASN A 105 4.58 10.33 24.09
CA ASN A 105 4.79 9.90 25.48
C ASN A 105 5.98 10.62 26.10
N GLN A 106 7.09 10.80 25.36
CA GLN A 106 8.25 11.54 25.84
C GLN A 106 7.92 13.00 26.14
N ILE A 107 7.12 13.65 25.30
CA ILE A 107 6.75 15.05 25.52
C ILE A 107 5.84 15.19 26.76
N GLN A 108 4.79 14.37 26.86
CA GLN A 108 3.89 14.35 28.02
C GLN A 108 4.66 14.11 29.33
N SER A 109 5.62 13.19 29.32
CA SER A 109 6.45 12.89 30.50
C SER A 109 7.26 14.11 30.99
N LYS A 110 7.66 15.02 30.10
CA LYS A 110 8.42 16.23 30.44
C LYS A 110 7.53 17.39 30.88
N GLU A 111 6.29 17.45 30.40
CA GLU A 111 5.30 18.43 30.87
C GLU A 111 4.90 18.16 32.32
N HIS A 112 4.74 16.89 32.71
CA HIS A 112 4.42 16.50 34.08
C HIS A 112 5.54 16.75 35.11
N VAL A 113 6.78 17.03 34.67
CA VAL A 113 7.93 17.32 35.55
C VAL A 113 8.06 18.83 35.85
N LYS A 114 7.35 19.71 35.12
CA LYS A 114 7.26 21.13 35.46
C LYS A 114 6.26 21.33 36.61
N VAL A 115 6.70 21.09 37.84
CA VAL A 115 6.06 21.56 39.09
C VAL A 115 7.07 22.45 39.83
#